data_AF-A0AAE7NSX8-F1
#
_entry.id   AF-A0AAE7NSX8-F1
#
_cell.length_a   1.000
_cell.length_b   1.000
_cell.length_c   1.000
_cell.angle_alpha   90.00
_cell.angle_beta   90.00
_cell.angle_gamma   90.00
#
_symmetry.space_group_name_H-M   'P 1'
#
loop_
_entity.id
_entity.type
_entity.pdbx_description
1 polymer ?
#
loop_
_entity_poly.entity_id
_entity_poly.type
_entity_poly.pdbx_seq_one_letter_code
_entity_poly.pdbx_strand_id
1 'polypeptide(L)'
;MPADMLWTRRMAALAMIVAANLALPAFAATADNPVAGKQVRFPQGVWSALPQVGPDGKVRQCVLIAPRQRSKAGGKVDTAFALNISRGSGLSIMLMDDGMPSEHVLDDQAEIVIDGRSFPAVGFPVGNAFALHPGDAEGMLAALGKARNVTLRSDGAGVDSGPIALDLPADALSWLKQCGKTFDIAVDRPTDPNAPEMPAPRPRSPKIAVMQPTPAGPPGIEDKQKIEGWDASELRNGDGAIVACFIRRRYLIGTDAPAPQRRLAIFLIVSRAKGLTMMLKDSKLNRPEGQAIEATLRIGNVPFEAFSAQVEGPDEIGLFPQHGAALAEAIETGSVLAMKAKTIEDNYEFSVQPGVIGWLRACARRNAIAIGPAGR
;
A
#
# COMPACT_ATOMS: atom_id res chain seq x y z
N MET A 1 38.27 -69.48 20.33
CA MET A 1 39.07 -68.99 21.47
C MET A 1 39.09 -67.46 21.42
N PRO A 2 39.04 -66.79 22.57
CA PRO A 2 37.89 -66.00 23.06
C PRO A 2 38.09 -64.48 22.91
N ALA A 3 37.04 -63.67 23.07
CA ALA A 3 36.77 -62.78 24.24
C ALA A 3 36.60 -61.36 23.65
N ASP A 4 35.79 -60.40 24.10
CA ASP A 4 34.83 -60.19 25.18
C ASP A 4 34.11 -58.88 24.77
N MET A 5 32.78 -58.81 24.78
CA MET A 5 31.92 -58.38 25.89
C MET A 5 31.85 -56.84 26.13
N LEU A 6 30.58 -56.36 26.16
CA LEU A 6 30.02 -55.26 26.98
C LEU A 6 30.33 -53.81 26.53
N TRP A 7 29.42 -52.83 26.52
CA TRP A 7 28.05 -52.74 27.03
C TRP A 7 27.34 -51.47 26.50
N THR A 8 26.06 -51.61 26.09
CA THR A 8 24.85 -50.79 26.38
C THR A 8 24.93 -49.24 26.45
N ARG A 9 24.01 -48.45 25.85
CA ARG A 9 22.52 -48.44 25.89
C ARG A 9 21.97 -47.75 24.61
N ARG A 10 21.01 -48.29 23.84
CA ARG A 10 19.51 -48.24 23.99
C ARG A 10 18.98 -46.79 24.12
N MET A 11 18.07 -46.24 23.29
CA MET A 11 16.88 -46.78 22.62
C MET A 11 16.36 -45.95 21.41
N ALA A 12 15.64 -46.67 20.53
CA ALA A 12 14.46 -46.32 19.69
C ALA A 12 14.59 -45.17 18.66
N ALA A 13 14.60 -45.37 17.33
CA ALA A 13 13.81 -46.20 16.39
C ALA A 13 12.39 -45.68 16.08
N LEU A 14 12.07 -45.80 14.77
CA LEU A 14 10.81 -45.62 14.01
C LEU A 14 10.50 -44.23 13.46
N ALA A 15 10.13 -44.05 12.19
CA ALA A 15 10.32 -44.85 10.97
C ALA A 15 10.04 -43.92 9.79
N MET A 16 10.99 -43.81 8.87
CA MET A 16 10.76 -43.26 7.55
C MET A 16 9.90 -44.25 6.76
N ILE A 17 8.74 -43.82 6.28
CA ILE A 17 8.10 -44.47 5.13
C ILE A 17 8.63 -43.78 3.88
N VAL A 18 9.70 -44.36 3.34
CA VAL A 18 10.02 -44.30 1.92
C VAL A 18 9.01 -45.20 1.23
N ALA A 19 8.02 -44.63 0.54
CA ALA A 19 7.27 -45.35 -0.47
C ALA A 19 7.90 -45.06 -1.83
N ALA A 20 8.38 -46.14 -2.44
CA ALA A 20 9.11 -46.18 -3.68
C ALA A 20 8.37 -45.53 -4.85
N ASN A 21 9.14 -44.83 -5.68
CA ASN A 21 8.81 -44.46 -7.05
C ASN A 21 8.54 -45.73 -7.87
N LEU A 22 7.27 -46.11 -7.98
CA LEU A 22 6.77 -46.77 -9.18
C LEU A 22 6.18 -45.67 -10.05
N ALA A 23 6.87 -45.37 -11.15
CA ALA A 23 6.37 -44.52 -12.21
C ALA A 23 5.19 -45.24 -12.90
N LEU A 24 4.02 -45.16 -12.27
CA LEU A 24 2.76 -45.32 -12.96
C LEU A 24 2.56 -44.06 -13.81
N PRO A 25 2.06 -44.17 -15.06
CA PRO A 25 1.58 -42.99 -15.76
C PRO A 25 0.53 -42.37 -14.85
N ALA A 26 0.79 -41.15 -14.38
CA ALA A 26 -0.17 -40.37 -13.62
C ALA A 26 -1.36 -40.12 -14.56
N PHE A 27 -2.33 -41.04 -14.53
CA PHE A 27 -3.64 -40.79 -15.06
C PHE A 27 -4.13 -39.53 -14.35
N ALA A 28 -4.38 -38.49 -15.15
CA ALA A 28 -4.87 -37.21 -14.68
C ALA A 28 -6.13 -37.44 -13.85
N ALA A 29 -5.99 -37.40 -12.52
CA ALA A 29 -7.11 -37.38 -11.63
C ALA A 29 -7.81 -36.04 -11.88
N THR A 30 -9.04 -36.09 -12.38
CA THR A 30 -9.96 -34.96 -12.36
C THR A 30 -9.98 -34.41 -10.94
N ALA A 31 -9.70 -33.12 -10.75
CA ALA A 31 -9.64 -32.52 -9.42
C ALA A 31 -10.87 -32.92 -8.60
N ASP A 32 -10.65 -33.57 -7.46
CA ASP A 32 -11.70 -33.99 -6.53
C ASP A 32 -12.66 -32.83 -6.23
N ASN A 33 -13.94 -33.14 -6.04
CA ASN A 33 -14.93 -32.16 -5.60
C ASN A 33 -14.45 -31.43 -4.32
N PRO A 34 -14.70 -30.11 -4.19
CA PRO A 34 -14.33 -29.35 -2.99
C PRO A 34 -14.99 -29.93 -1.73
N VAL A 35 -14.18 -30.24 -0.71
CA VAL A 35 -14.64 -30.72 0.61
C VAL A 35 -14.10 -29.80 1.70
N ALA A 36 -14.96 -29.41 2.64
CA ALA A 36 -14.61 -28.52 3.75
C ALA A 36 -13.36 -29.01 4.50
N GLY A 37 -12.33 -28.17 4.63
CA GLY A 37 -11.09 -28.49 5.34
C GLY A 37 -10.15 -29.49 4.64
N LYS A 38 -10.51 -30.02 3.46
CA LYS A 38 -9.66 -30.96 2.70
C LYS A 38 -8.78 -30.20 1.72
N GLN A 39 -7.46 -30.34 1.85
CA GLN A 39 -6.51 -29.82 0.86
C GLN A 39 -6.54 -30.67 -0.41
N VAL A 40 -6.49 -30.01 -1.57
CA VAL A 40 -6.31 -30.61 -2.90
C VAL A 40 -4.96 -30.14 -3.46
N ARG A 41 -4.22 -31.04 -4.10
CA ARG A 41 -2.99 -30.73 -4.84
C ARG A 41 -3.21 -31.10 -6.30
N PHE A 42 -2.85 -30.20 -7.22
CA PHE A 42 -3.05 -30.43 -8.64
C PHE A 42 -1.86 -31.19 -9.25
N PRO A 43 -2.02 -31.92 -10.37
CA PRO A 43 -1.01 -32.82 -10.93
C PRO A 43 0.36 -32.20 -11.22
N GLN A 44 0.39 -30.89 -11.50
CA GLN A 44 1.64 -30.15 -11.71
C GLN A 44 2.39 -29.82 -10.41
N GLY A 45 1.82 -30.14 -9.24
CA GLY A 45 2.43 -30.05 -7.91
C GLY A 45 2.61 -28.63 -7.36
N VAL A 46 2.49 -27.61 -8.21
CA VAL A 46 2.78 -26.21 -7.85
C VAL A 46 1.61 -25.53 -7.14
N TRP A 47 0.37 -25.85 -7.52
CA TRP A 47 -0.83 -25.27 -6.93
C TRP A 47 -1.45 -26.19 -5.89
N SER A 48 -1.95 -25.59 -4.82
CA SER A 48 -2.74 -26.24 -3.78
C SER A 48 -4.03 -25.48 -3.53
N ALA A 49 -5.08 -26.20 -3.19
CA ALA A 49 -6.41 -25.67 -2.94
C ALA A 49 -6.91 -26.10 -1.56
N LEU A 50 -7.66 -25.23 -0.87
CA LEU A 50 -8.26 -25.55 0.43
C LEU A 50 -9.53 -24.71 0.66
N PRO A 51 -10.70 -25.34 0.88
CA PRO A 51 -11.86 -24.67 1.46
C PRO A 51 -11.64 -24.51 2.96
N GLN A 52 -11.50 -23.27 3.43
CA GLN A 52 -11.22 -22.97 4.83
C GLN A 52 -12.51 -22.77 5.62
N VAL A 53 -12.58 -23.45 6.77
CA VAL A 53 -13.73 -23.47 7.67
C VAL A 53 -13.55 -22.41 8.75
N GLY A 54 -14.57 -21.60 8.98
CA GLY A 54 -14.61 -20.59 10.04
C GLY A 54 -14.99 -21.16 11.40
N PRO A 55 -15.02 -20.32 12.45
CA PRO A 55 -15.40 -20.73 13.81
C PRO A 55 -16.81 -21.32 13.92
N ASP A 56 -17.69 -21.00 12.98
CA ASP A 56 -19.07 -21.49 12.91
C ASP A 56 -19.21 -22.83 12.17
N GLY A 57 -18.11 -23.49 11.82
CA GLY A 57 -18.11 -24.76 11.11
C GLY A 57 -18.48 -24.64 9.62
N LYS A 58 -18.70 -23.42 9.11
CA LYS A 58 -19.02 -23.18 7.69
C LYS A 58 -17.78 -22.80 6.91
N VAL A 59 -17.72 -23.19 5.64
CA VAL A 59 -16.67 -22.71 4.74
C VAL A 59 -16.84 -21.20 4.53
N ARG A 60 -15.79 -20.45 4.86
CA ARG A 60 -15.73 -18.99 4.72
C ARG A 60 -14.97 -18.56 3.49
N GLN A 61 -14.03 -19.37 3.02
CA GLN A 61 -13.25 -19.03 1.85
C GLN A 61 -12.70 -20.25 1.12
N CYS A 62 -12.60 -20.14 -0.20
CA CYS A 62 -11.99 -21.10 -1.09
C CYS A 62 -10.67 -20.52 -1.59
N VAL A 63 -9.56 -21.09 -1.15
CA VAL A 63 -8.22 -20.58 -1.46
C VAL A 63 -7.53 -21.50 -2.43
N LEU A 64 -6.92 -20.92 -3.46
CA LEU A 64 -5.96 -21.56 -4.34
C LEU A 64 -4.63 -20.80 -4.20
N ILE A 65 -3.54 -21.50 -3.88
CA ILE A 65 -2.26 -20.89 -3.52
C ILE A 65 -1.09 -21.62 -4.17
N ALA A 66 -0.05 -20.86 -4.53
CA ALA A 66 1.21 -21.40 -5.01
C ALA A 66 2.40 -20.46 -4.71
N PRO A 67 3.61 -21.00 -4.47
CA PRO A 67 4.81 -20.18 -4.35
C PRO A 67 5.19 -19.61 -5.72
N ARG A 68 5.45 -18.31 -5.80
CA ARG A 68 5.77 -17.59 -7.01
C ARG A 68 6.95 -16.66 -6.80
N GLN A 69 7.55 -16.23 -7.91
CA GLN A 69 8.63 -15.27 -7.90
C GLN A 69 8.10 -13.95 -8.44
N ARG A 70 8.14 -12.91 -7.61
CA ARG A 70 7.86 -11.53 -8.03
C ARG A 70 9.15 -10.73 -8.12
N SER A 71 9.13 -9.67 -8.90
CA SER A 71 10.27 -8.77 -9.06
C SER A 71 10.26 -7.67 -7.99
N LYS A 72 11.44 -7.29 -7.50
CA LYS A 72 11.71 -6.12 -6.65
C LYS A 72 13.03 -5.49 -7.11
N ALA A 73 13.30 -4.24 -6.71
CA ALA A 73 14.54 -3.53 -7.06
C ALA A 73 15.84 -4.31 -6.70
N GLY A 74 15.78 -5.19 -5.70
CA GLY A 74 16.91 -6.04 -5.28
C GLY A 74 16.97 -7.43 -5.92
N GLY A 75 16.10 -7.75 -6.88
CA GLY A 75 16.03 -9.08 -7.51
C GLY A 75 14.65 -9.73 -7.36
N LYS A 76 14.60 -11.05 -7.57
CA LYS A 76 13.36 -11.81 -7.41
C LYS A 76 13.15 -12.22 -5.95
N VAL A 77 11.89 -12.25 -5.52
CA VAL A 77 11.48 -12.61 -4.15
C VAL A 77 10.46 -13.74 -4.23
N ASP A 78 10.66 -14.78 -3.43
CA ASP A 78 9.66 -15.82 -3.18
C ASP A 78 8.45 -15.21 -2.47
N THR A 79 7.30 -15.30 -3.10
CA THR A 79 6.03 -14.79 -2.61
C THR A 79 5.00 -15.89 -2.67
N ALA A 80 4.18 -16.03 -1.64
CA ALA A 80 3.01 -16.87 -1.74
C ALA A 80 1.93 -16.10 -2.50
N PHE A 81 1.57 -16.59 -3.69
CA PHE A 81 0.54 -16.01 -4.53
C PHE A 81 -0.74 -16.81 -4.36
N ALA A 82 -1.85 -16.14 -4.03
CA ALA A 82 -3.13 -16.80 -3.84
C ALA A 82 -4.27 -16.15 -4.63
N LEU A 83 -5.16 -16.99 -5.15
CA LEU A 83 -6.50 -16.64 -5.59
C LEU A 83 -7.48 -17.10 -4.52
N ASN A 84 -8.38 -16.22 -4.11
CA ASN A 84 -9.30 -16.50 -3.01
C ASN A 84 -10.73 -16.08 -3.41
N ILE A 85 -11.72 -16.91 -3.10
CA ILE A 85 -13.14 -16.53 -3.13
C ILE A 85 -13.67 -16.64 -1.71
N SER A 86 -14.01 -15.52 -1.08
CA SER A 86 -14.40 -15.49 0.34
C SER A 86 -15.80 -14.89 0.57
N ARG A 87 -16.45 -15.32 1.65
CA ARG A 87 -17.72 -14.74 2.09
C ARG A 87 -17.50 -13.29 2.53
N GLY A 88 -18.20 -12.37 1.89
CA GLY A 88 -18.17 -10.94 2.19
C GLY A 88 -17.25 -10.12 1.30
N SER A 89 -16.15 -10.72 0.80
CA SER A 89 -15.22 -10.04 -0.10
C SER A 89 -15.36 -10.49 -1.56
N GLY A 90 -15.83 -11.70 -1.82
CA GLY A 90 -15.85 -12.27 -3.17
C GLY A 90 -14.44 -12.69 -3.60
N LEU A 91 -14.14 -12.56 -4.89
CA LEU A 91 -12.84 -12.89 -5.48
C LEU A 91 -11.76 -11.87 -5.10
N SER A 92 -10.59 -12.33 -4.68
CA SER A 92 -9.39 -11.52 -4.49
C SER A 92 -8.12 -12.24 -4.94
N ILE A 93 -7.09 -11.48 -5.27
CA ILE A 93 -5.71 -11.96 -5.42
C ILE A 93 -4.87 -11.47 -4.24
N MET A 94 -3.99 -12.32 -3.70
CA MET A 94 -3.13 -11.97 -2.57
C MET A 94 -1.66 -12.24 -2.88
N LEU A 95 -0.80 -11.33 -2.41
CA LEU A 95 0.65 -11.52 -2.28
C LEU A 95 1.00 -11.63 -0.80
N MET A 96 1.86 -12.58 -0.45
CA MET A 96 2.31 -12.75 0.93
C MET A 96 3.81 -13.02 0.96
N ASP A 97 4.56 -12.07 1.52
CA ASP A 97 5.99 -12.17 1.81
C ASP A 97 6.38 -11.04 2.78
N ASP A 98 7.58 -11.12 3.36
CA ASP A 98 8.09 -10.14 4.33
C ASP A 98 8.29 -8.72 3.75
N GLY A 99 8.20 -8.58 2.44
CA GLY A 99 8.29 -7.30 1.73
C GLY A 99 6.94 -6.69 1.36
N MET A 100 5.82 -7.25 1.84
CA MET A 100 4.50 -6.66 1.67
C MET A 100 4.26 -5.49 2.62
N PRO A 101 3.54 -4.44 2.19
CA PRO A 101 3.18 -3.34 3.09
C PRO A 101 2.40 -3.86 4.29
N SER A 102 2.90 -3.58 5.50
CA SER A 102 2.22 -3.87 6.76
C SER A 102 1.47 -2.66 7.33
N GLU A 103 1.74 -1.48 6.77
CA GLU A 103 1.06 -0.24 7.12
C GLU A 103 -0.35 -0.22 6.52
N HIS A 104 -1.32 0.35 7.26
CA HIS A 104 -2.71 0.45 6.83
C HIS A 104 -2.83 1.36 5.60
N VAL A 105 -2.78 0.75 4.42
CA VAL A 105 -3.16 1.36 3.16
C VAL A 105 -4.65 1.10 2.94
N LEU A 106 -5.49 2.10 3.19
CA LEU A 106 -6.94 1.99 3.01
C LEU A 106 -7.33 2.34 1.58
N ASP A 107 -8.02 1.40 0.92
CA ASP A 107 -8.68 1.58 -0.38
C ASP A 107 -7.78 2.19 -1.46
N ASP A 108 -6.54 1.71 -1.55
CA ASP A 108 -5.63 2.19 -2.58
C ASP A 108 -6.09 1.69 -3.94
N GLN A 109 -5.97 2.58 -4.93
CA GLN A 109 -6.29 2.23 -6.29
C GLN A 109 -5.22 1.27 -6.78
N ALA A 110 -5.67 0.07 -7.13
CA ALA A 110 -4.83 -1.00 -7.59
C ALA A 110 -5.18 -1.38 -9.03
N GLU A 111 -4.27 -2.11 -9.65
CA GLU A 111 -4.42 -2.63 -11.01
C GLU A 111 -3.95 -4.07 -11.04
N ILE A 112 -4.76 -4.94 -11.64
CA ILE A 112 -4.41 -6.32 -11.95
C ILE A 112 -4.25 -6.40 -13.47
N VAL A 113 -3.03 -6.65 -13.94
CA VAL A 113 -2.74 -6.79 -15.37
C VAL A 113 -2.54 -8.26 -15.71
N ILE A 114 -3.36 -8.79 -16.60
CA ILE A 114 -3.31 -10.19 -17.04
C ILE A 114 -2.95 -10.19 -18.52
N ASP A 115 -1.75 -10.67 -18.87
CA ASP A 115 -1.21 -10.67 -20.23
C ASP A 115 -1.43 -9.35 -21.01
N GLY A 116 -1.25 -8.23 -20.32
CA GLY A 116 -1.42 -6.88 -20.87
C GLY A 116 -2.83 -6.30 -20.79
N ARG A 117 -3.85 -7.09 -20.45
CA ARG A 117 -5.21 -6.60 -20.16
C ARG A 117 -5.29 -6.10 -18.71
N SER A 118 -5.70 -4.85 -18.53
CA SER A 118 -5.86 -4.22 -17.21
C SER A 118 -7.25 -4.45 -16.63
N PHE A 119 -7.29 -4.79 -15.34
CA PHE A 119 -8.48 -4.85 -14.50
C PHE A 119 -8.30 -3.86 -13.34
N PRO A 120 -9.27 -2.96 -13.10
CA PRO A 120 -9.23 -2.08 -11.93
C PRO A 120 -9.33 -2.93 -10.69
N ALA A 121 -8.67 -2.50 -9.62
CA ALA A 121 -8.81 -3.15 -8.34
C ALA A 121 -8.72 -2.12 -7.20
N VAL A 122 -9.09 -2.59 -6.02
CA VAL A 122 -8.75 -1.93 -4.74
C VAL A 122 -7.76 -2.81 -3.98
N GLY A 123 -6.72 -2.19 -3.44
CA GLY A 123 -5.61 -2.85 -2.74
C GLY A 123 -5.59 -2.47 -1.26
N PHE A 124 -5.39 -3.46 -0.38
CA PHE A 124 -5.27 -3.22 1.05
C PHE A 124 -4.51 -4.36 1.77
N PRO A 125 -3.82 -4.07 2.88
CA PRO A 125 -3.17 -5.09 3.70
C PRO A 125 -4.20 -5.93 4.47
N VAL A 126 -3.99 -7.24 4.53
CA VAL A 126 -4.76 -8.20 5.33
C VAL A 126 -3.78 -9.08 6.11
N GLY A 127 -3.54 -8.75 7.37
CA GLY A 127 -2.53 -9.43 8.17
C GLY A 127 -1.13 -9.24 7.56
N ASN A 128 -0.49 -10.33 7.16
CA ASN A 128 0.82 -10.34 6.48
C ASN A 128 0.72 -10.43 4.94
N ALA A 129 -0.48 -10.26 4.39
CA ALA A 129 -0.73 -10.29 2.96
C ALA A 129 -1.13 -8.91 2.44
N PHE A 130 -0.89 -8.67 1.16
CA PHE A 130 -1.51 -7.56 0.43
C PHE A 130 -2.54 -8.11 -0.54
N ALA A 131 -3.80 -7.73 -0.36
CA ALA A 131 -4.93 -8.24 -1.12
C ALA A 131 -5.39 -7.22 -2.18
N LEU A 132 -5.74 -7.69 -3.36
CA LEU A 132 -6.34 -6.92 -4.44
C LEU A 132 -7.72 -7.50 -4.79
N HIS A 133 -8.75 -6.66 -4.74
CA HIS A 133 -10.10 -7.00 -5.17
C HIS A 133 -10.38 -6.42 -6.55
N PRO A 134 -10.63 -7.23 -7.59
CA PRO A 134 -10.93 -6.76 -8.93
C PRO A 134 -12.32 -6.12 -9.00
N GLY A 135 -12.43 -5.11 -9.86
CA GLY A 135 -13.69 -4.48 -10.22
C GLY A 135 -14.60 -5.34 -11.12
N ASP A 136 -14.04 -6.36 -11.76
CA ASP A 136 -14.76 -7.28 -12.64
C ASP A 136 -14.28 -8.70 -12.32
N ALA A 137 -14.88 -9.32 -11.31
CA ALA A 137 -14.47 -10.63 -10.83
C ALA A 137 -14.67 -11.73 -11.89
N GLU A 138 -15.78 -11.71 -12.62
CA GLU A 138 -16.06 -12.69 -13.67
C GLU A 138 -15.13 -12.53 -14.87
N GLY A 139 -14.93 -11.31 -15.36
CA GLY A 139 -14.01 -11.03 -16.44
C GLY A 139 -12.56 -11.34 -16.09
N MET A 140 -12.15 -11.09 -14.84
CA MET A 140 -10.83 -11.47 -14.34
C MET A 140 -10.65 -12.99 -14.32
N LEU A 141 -11.63 -13.75 -13.80
CA LEU A 141 -11.59 -15.22 -13.82
C LEU A 141 -11.57 -15.78 -15.24
N ALA A 142 -12.26 -15.15 -16.18
CA ALA A 142 -12.21 -15.54 -17.59
C ALA A 142 -10.81 -15.30 -18.19
N ALA A 143 -10.17 -14.18 -17.86
CA ALA A 143 -8.82 -13.87 -18.30
C ALA A 143 -7.77 -14.80 -17.68
N LEU A 144 -7.85 -15.08 -16.38
CA LEU A 144 -6.93 -15.98 -15.68
C LEU A 144 -6.88 -17.38 -16.30
N GLY A 145 -8.00 -17.89 -16.82
CA GLY A 145 -8.06 -19.22 -17.44
C GLY A 145 -7.23 -19.39 -18.71
N LYS A 146 -6.72 -18.30 -19.28
CA LYS A 146 -5.86 -18.28 -20.48
C LYS A 146 -4.50 -17.63 -20.24
N ALA A 147 -4.27 -17.17 -19.01
CA ALA A 147 -3.20 -16.25 -18.71
C ALA A 147 -1.85 -16.97 -18.54
N ARG A 148 -0.80 -16.35 -19.08
CA ARG A 148 0.59 -16.76 -18.81
C ARG A 148 1.14 -15.99 -17.62
N ASN A 149 0.87 -14.69 -17.56
CA ASN A 149 1.39 -13.82 -16.53
C ASN A 149 0.32 -12.95 -15.90
N VAL A 150 0.55 -12.60 -14.63
CA VAL A 150 -0.16 -11.55 -13.93
C VAL A 150 0.82 -10.53 -13.37
N THR A 151 0.44 -9.27 -13.34
CA THR A 151 1.14 -8.22 -12.62
C THR A 151 0.15 -7.52 -11.70
N LEU A 152 0.52 -7.38 -10.44
CA LEU A 152 -0.28 -6.73 -9.41
C LEU A 152 0.40 -5.41 -9.06
N ARG A 153 -0.37 -4.33 -9.11
CA ARG A 153 0.11 -2.98 -8.84
C ARG A 153 -0.79 -2.26 -7.87
N SER A 154 -0.18 -1.50 -6.97
CA SER A 154 -0.85 -0.58 -6.07
C SER A 154 0.09 0.59 -5.84
N ASP A 155 -0.21 1.71 -6.47
CA ASP A 155 0.71 2.83 -6.57
C ASP A 155 0.92 3.53 -5.21
N GLY A 156 -0.15 3.63 -4.42
CA GLY A 156 -0.15 4.20 -3.08
C GLY A 156 0.51 3.27 -2.07
N ALA A 157 0.36 1.95 -2.21
CA ALA A 157 1.05 0.95 -1.39
C ALA A 157 2.50 0.65 -1.86
N GLY A 158 2.94 1.24 -2.97
CA GLY A 158 4.26 0.96 -3.54
C GLY A 158 4.44 -0.49 -4.01
N VAL A 159 3.35 -1.19 -4.29
CA VAL A 159 3.36 -2.57 -4.78
C VAL A 159 3.46 -2.54 -6.29
N ASP A 160 4.52 -3.14 -6.83
CA ASP A 160 4.59 -3.61 -8.21
C ASP A 160 5.26 -4.97 -8.18
N SER A 161 4.53 -6.02 -8.55
CA SER A 161 5.06 -7.38 -8.53
C SER A 161 5.97 -7.68 -9.72
N GLY A 162 5.98 -6.83 -10.76
CA GLY A 162 6.41 -7.26 -12.08
C GLY A 162 5.58 -8.45 -12.61
N PRO A 163 5.97 -9.06 -13.75
CA PRO A 163 5.30 -10.23 -14.27
C PRO A 163 5.55 -11.45 -13.38
N ILE A 164 4.48 -11.99 -12.83
CA ILE A 164 4.45 -13.29 -12.14
C ILE A 164 3.94 -14.32 -13.15
N ALA A 165 4.76 -15.34 -13.42
CA ALA A 165 4.33 -16.50 -14.20
C ALA A 165 3.23 -17.24 -13.43
N LEU A 166 2.07 -17.45 -14.06
CA LEU A 166 0.93 -18.07 -13.39
C LEU A 166 1.02 -19.58 -13.39
N ASP A 167 1.35 -20.19 -14.53
CA ASP A 167 1.30 -21.64 -14.74
C ASP A 167 0.05 -22.25 -14.08
N LEU A 168 -1.10 -21.61 -14.29
CA LEU A 168 -2.36 -21.94 -13.61
C LEU A 168 -3.07 -23.07 -14.36
N PRO A 169 -3.19 -24.26 -13.78
CA PRO A 169 -3.90 -25.37 -14.41
C PRO A 169 -5.39 -25.05 -14.58
N ALA A 170 -5.98 -25.49 -15.70
CA ALA A 170 -7.41 -25.28 -15.96
C ALA A 170 -8.31 -25.96 -14.93
N ASP A 171 -7.91 -27.14 -14.44
CA ASP A 171 -8.58 -27.87 -13.36
C ASP A 171 -8.50 -27.13 -12.02
N ALA A 172 -7.39 -26.44 -11.75
CA ALA A 172 -7.24 -25.61 -10.53
C ALA A 172 -8.19 -24.42 -10.51
N LEU A 173 -8.31 -23.69 -11.63
CA LEU A 173 -9.26 -22.60 -11.73
C LEU A 173 -10.72 -23.08 -11.74
N SER A 174 -10.99 -24.22 -12.38
CA SER A 174 -12.31 -24.86 -12.36
C SER A 174 -12.70 -25.27 -10.94
N TRP A 175 -11.76 -25.86 -10.20
CA TRP A 175 -11.95 -26.23 -8.79
C TRP A 175 -12.30 -25.02 -7.93
N LEU A 176 -11.60 -23.89 -8.10
CA LEU A 176 -11.86 -22.66 -7.35
C LEU A 176 -13.31 -22.16 -7.59
N LYS A 177 -13.74 -22.11 -8.85
CA LYS A 177 -15.12 -21.74 -9.22
C LYS A 177 -16.15 -22.72 -8.66
N GLN A 178 -15.87 -24.01 -8.71
CA GLN A 178 -16.74 -25.04 -8.17
C GLN A 178 -16.83 -24.94 -6.64
N CYS A 179 -15.73 -24.63 -5.95
CA CYS A 179 -15.70 -24.44 -4.51
C CYS A 179 -16.63 -23.30 -4.08
N GLY A 180 -16.56 -22.16 -4.75
CA GLY A 180 -17.48 -21.04 -4.51
C GLY A 180 -18.94 -21.47 -4.66
N LYS A 181 -19.28 -22.19 -5.74
CA LYS A 181 -20.64 -22.71 -5.95
C LYS A 181 -21.08 -23.72 -4.88
N THR A 182 -20.26 -24.72 -4.57
CA THR A 182 -20.56 -25.79 -3.61
C THR A 182 -20.86 -25.24 -2.22
N PHE A 183 -20.14 -24.18 -1.81
CA PHE A 183 -20.30 -23.58 -0.49
C PHE A 183 -21.10 -22.28 -0.49
N ASP A 184 -21.79 -21.96 -1.57
CA ASP A 184 -22.61 -20.75 -1.71
C ASP A 184 -21.84 -19.46 -1.33
N ILE A 185 -20.68 -19.31 -1.95
CA ILE A 185 -19.82 -18.13 -1.84
C ILE A 185 -19.79 -17.46 -3.20
N ALA A 186 -20.39 -16.27 -3.25
CA ALA A 186 -20.44 -15.49 -4.47
C ALA A 186 -19.03 -15.09 -4.91
N VAL A 187 -18.77 -15.23 -6.21
CA VAL A 187 -17.53 -14.79 -6.86
C VAL A 187 -17.44 -13.28 -6.84
N ASP A 188 -18.56 -12.63 -7.19
CA ASP A 188 -18.72 -11.20 -7.02
C ASP A 188 -19.21 -10.94 -5.60
N ARG A 189 -18.83 -9.80 -5.03
CA ARG A 189 -19.42 -9.37 -3.76
C ARG A 189 -20.92 -9.21 -3.99
N PRO A 190 -21.81 -9.66 -3.07
CA PRO A 190 -23.21 -9.24 -3.14
C PRO A 190 -23.21 -7.72 -3.17
N THR A 191 -23.58 -7.16 -4.32
CA THR A 191 -23.65 -5.72 -4.51
C THR A 191 -24.62 -5.21 -3.46
N ASP A 192 -24.12 -4.41 -2.50
CA ASP A 192 -25.01 -3.48 -1.84
C ASP A 192 -25.63 -2.67 -2.98
N PRO A 193 -26.96 -2.69 -3.16
CA PRO A 193 -27.60 -1.95 -4.25
C PRO A 193 -27.33 -0.44 -4.15
N ASN A 194 -26.81 0.04 -3.02
CA ASN A 194 -26.37 1.41 -2.79
C ASN A 194 -24.84 1.57 -2.76
N ALA A 195 -24.07 0.50 -2.99
CA ALA A 195 -22.63 0.63 -3.15
C ALA A 195 -22.37 1.57 -4.34
N PRO A 196 -21.51 2.60 -4.16
CA PRO A 196 -21.07 3.40 -5.29
C PRO A 196 -20.55 2.48 -6.39
N GLU A 197 -20.84 2.79 -7.65
CA GLU A 197 -20.21 2.10 -8.77
C GLU A 197 -18.70 1.97 -8.50
N MET A 198 -18.17 0.75 -8.65
CA MET A 198 -16.73 0.60 -8.59
C MET A 198 -16.11 1.53 -9.61
N PRO A 199 -15.09 2.32 -9.24
CA PRO A 199 -14.51 3.29 -10.15
C PRO A 199 -14.12 2.56 -11.43
N ALA A 200 -14.66 3.01 -12.56
CA ALA A 200 -14.27 2.49 -13.88
C ALA A 200 -12.75 2.35 -13.94
N PRO A 201 -12.18 1.35 -14.67
CA PRO A 201 -10.76 1.32 -14.98
C PRO A 201 -10.34 2.70 -15.37
N ARG A 202 -9.64 3.36 -14.44
CA ARG A 202 -9.14 4.68 -14.68
C ARG A 202 -8.23 4.49 -15.89
N PRO A 203 -8.49 5.10 -17.06
CA PRO A 203 -7.44 5.22 -18.06
C PRO A 203 -6.33 5.95 -17.33
N ARG A 204 -5.26 5.23 -16.90
CA ARG A 204 -4.30 5.65 -15.85
C ARG A 204 -4.67 6.99 -15.22
N SER A 205 -5.57 7.05 -14.24
CA SER A 205 -6.04 8.36 -13.77
C SER A 205 -5.38 8.75 -12.46
N PRO A 206 -4.76 9.95 -12.39
CA PRO A 206 -4.16 10.50 -11.16
C PRO A 206 -5.15 10.55 -9.95
N LYS A 207 -4.74 10.01 -8.78
CA LYS A 207 -5.22 10.17 -7.36
C LYS A 207 -6.70 10.46 -6.91
N ILE A 208 -7.32 9.51 -6.16
CA ILE A 208 -8.04 9.51 -4.81
C ILE A 208 -9.25 10.49 -4.49
N ALA A 209 -10.10 10.22 -3.45
CA ALA A 209 -11.04 11.15 -2.72
C ALA A 209 -11.19 10.88 -1.18
N VAL A 210 -11.94 11.71 -0.42
CA VAL A 210 -11.79 12.09 1.03
C VAL A 210 -12.94 12.91 1.65
N MET A 211 -12.87 13.26 2.97
CA MET A 211 -13.71 14.28 3.63
C MET A 211 -13.97 15.50 2.74
N GLN A 212 -15.14 16.07 3.00
CA GLN A 212 -15.70 17.25 2.36
C GLN A 212 -14.63 18.34 2.15
N PRO A 213 -14.37 18.70 0.87
CA PRO A 213 -13.39 19.71 0.50
C PRO A 213 -13.67 21.03 1.23
N THR A 214 -12.61 21.67 1.73
CA THR A 214 -12.69 23.11 1.93
C THR A 214 -12.89 23.78 0.57
N PRO A 215 -13.61 24.90 0.48
CA PRO A 215 -13.78 25.65 -0.76
C PRO A 215 -12.43 25.83 -1.45
N ALA A 216 -12.41 25.59 -2.77
CA ALA A 216 -11.19 25.56 -3.56
C ALA A 216 -10.27 26.75 -3.23
N GLY A 217 -8.97 26.47 -3.10
CA GLY A 217 -7.97 27.52 -3.15
C GLY A 217 -8.07 28.33 -4.46
N PRO A 218 -7.23 29.35 -4.63
CA PRO A 218 -7.19 30.16 -5.85
C PRO A 218 -7.25 29.29 -7.13
N PRO A 219 -7.79 29.81 -8.24
CA PRO A 219 -7.97 29.05 -9.48
C PRO A 219 -6.71 28.25 -9.85
N GLY A 220 -6.84 26.92 -9.94
CA GLY A 220 -5.73 26.00 -10.23
C GLY A 220 -5.29 25.09 -9.07
N ILE A 221 -5.90 25.21 -7.88
CA ILE A 221 -5.64 24.33 -6.73
C ILE A 221 -6.92 23.54 -6.38
N GLU A 222 -6.96 22.25 -6.72
CA GLU A 222 -8.00 21.33 -6.24
C GLU A 222 -7.54 20.67 -4.94
N ASP A 223 -8.18 21.03 -3.84
CA ASP A 223 -7.97 20.37 -2.57
C ASP A 223 -8.69 19.02 -2.56
N LYS A 224 -7.91 17.97 -2.42
CA LYS A 224 -8.42 16.64 -2.10
C LYS A 224 -7.70 16.29 -0.81
N GLN A 225 -8.37 16.35 0.33
CA GLN A 225 -7.91 15.56 1.47
C GLN A 225 -7.50 14.13 1.02
N LYS A 226 -6.52 13.50 1.63
CA LYS A 226 -6.11 12.13 1.22
C LYS A 226 -5.85 11.21 2.39
N ILE A 227 -5.77 11.83 3.56
CA ILE A 227 -5.35 11.27 4.83
C ILE A 227 -6.15 12.06 5.88
N GLU A 228 -6.59 11.38 6.94
CA GLU A 228 -7.42 12.01 7.96
C GLU A 228 -6.74 13.26 8.56
N GLY A 229 -7.45 14.39 8.51
CA GLY A 229 -6.92 15.67 9.01
C GLY A 229 -5.81 16.30 8.16
N TRP A 230 -5.46 15.74 6.99
CA TRP A 230 -4.45 16.28 6.07
C TRP A 230 -5.02 16.48 4.66
N ASP A 231 -5.00 17.74 4.21
CA ASP A 231 -5.43 18.15 2.88
C ASP A 231 -4.28 17.99 1.89
N ALA A 232 -4.50 17.34 0.76
CA ALA A 232 -3.47 17.17 -0.26
C ALA A 232 -3.86 17.82 -1.58
N SER A 233 -2.91 18.42 -2.26
CA SER A 233 -3.17 19.24 -3.43
C SER A 233 -2.01 19.15 -4.41
N GLU A 234 -2.35 19.27 -5.68
CA GLU A 234 -1.39 19.32 -6.79
C GLU A 234 -1.51 20.72 -7.42
N LEU A 235 -0.41 21.48 -7.42
CA LEU A 235 -0.36 22.81 -8.03
C LEU A 235 -0.07 22.67 -9.52
N ARG A 236 -0.92 23.27 -10.35
CA ARG A 236 -0.74 23.33 -11.81
C ARG A 236 -0.14 24.66 -12.24
N ASN A 237 0.70 24.63 -13.26
CA ASN A 237 1.08 25.82 -14.03
C ASN A 237 0.05 26.09 -15.16
N GLY A 238 0.29 27.13 -15.96
CA GLY A 238 -0.62 27.53 -17.04
C GLY A 238 -0.77 26.52 -18.19
N ASP A 239 0.16 25.58 -18.35
CA ASP A 239 0.06 24.49 -19.33
C ASP A 239 -0.63 23.23 -18.78
N GLY A 240 -1.04 23.26 -17.51
CA GLY A 240 -1.73 22.17 -16.82
C GLY A 240 -0.80 21.13 -16.18
N ALA A 241 0.52 21.22 -16.35
CA ALA A 241 1.48 20.35 -15.68
C ALA A 241 1.53 20.60 -14.17
N ILE A 242 1.69 19.51 -13.40
CA ILE A 242 1.89 19.61 -11.95
C ILE A 242 3.32 20.10 -11.66
N VAL A 243 3.44 21.25 -11.01
CA VAL A 243 4.73 21.85 -10.63
C VAL A 243 5.08 21.65 -9.16
N ALA A 244 4.07 21.41 -8.31
CA ALA A 244 4.26 21.06 -6.92
C ALA A 244 3.17 20.11 -6.41
N CYS A 245 3.57 19.22 -5.52
CA CYS A 245 2.70 18.37 -4.73
C CYS A 245 2.79 18.82 -3.28
N PHE A 246 1.68 19.15 -2.64
CA PHE A 246 1.71 19.54 -1.23
C PHE A 246 0.62 18.86 -0.42
N ILE A 247 0.93 18.58 0.83
CA ILE A 247 -0.01 18.07 1.81
C ILE A 247 0.11 18.91 3.07
N ARG A 248 -1.01 19.26 3.67
CA ARG A 248 -1.06 20.26 4.73
C ARG A 248 -2.07 19.90 5.80
N ARG A 249 -1.84 20.43 7.00
CA ARG A 249 -2.77 20.34 8.11
C ARG A 249 -3.00 21.72 8.69
N ARG A 250 -4.26 22.04 8.99
CA ARG A 250 -4.70 23.34 9.51
C ARG A 250 -5.22 23.17 10.94
N TYR A 251 -5.02 24.18 11.76
CA TYR A 251 -5.41 24.27 13.15
C TYR A 251 -6.04 25.64 13.41
N LEU A 252 -7.08 25.66 14.24
CA LEU A 252 -7.66 26.86 14.81
C LEU A 252 -7.37 26.85 16.31
N ILE A 253 -6.74 27.89 16.81
CA ILE A 253 -6.34 28.01 18.22
C ILE A 253 -7.11 29.19 18.84
N GLY A 254 -7.84 28.91 19.92
CA GLY A 254 -8.71 29.83 20.65
C GLY A 254 -10.10 29.23 20.81
N THR A 255 -10.63 29.21 22.05
CA THR A 255 -11.87 28.48 22.35
C THR A 255 -13.12 29.34 22.37
N ASP A 256 -13.03 30.66 22.52
CA ASP A 256 -14.24 31.49 22.74
C ASP A 256 -14.12 32.87 22.08
N ALA A 257 -15.17 33.26 21.35
CA ALA A 257 -15.34 34.60 20.80
C ALA A 257 -15.34 35.67 21.93
N PRO A 258 -14.88 36.92 21.68
CA PRO A 258 -14.81 37.58 20.37
C PRO A 258 -13.39 37.84 19.83
N ALA A 259 -12.34 37.21 20.35
CA ALA A 259 -10.98 37.40 19.84
C ALA A 259 -10.77 36.75 18.46
N PRO A 260 -9.90 37.32 17.58
CA PRO A 260 -9.56 36.68 16.31
C PRO A 260 -8.88 35.33 16.56
N GLN A 261 -9.50 34.25 16.08
CA GLN A 261 -8.96 32.90 16.18
C GLN A 261 -7.62 32.81 15.45
N ARG A 262 -6.58 32.33 16.13
CA ARG A 262 -5.26 32.12 15.53
C ARG A 262 -5.34 30.95 14.56
N ARG A 263 -4.90 31.18 13.33
CA ARG A 263 -4.84 30.15 12.27
C ARG A 263 -3.42 29.68 12.14
N LEU A 264 -3.21 28.39 12.35
CA LEU A 264 -1.91 27.74 12.23
C LEU A 264 -2.01 26.63 11.18
N ALA A 265 -1.00 26.48 10.33
CA ALA A 265 -0.94 25.39 9.37
C ALA A 265 0.49 24.95 9.09
N ILE A 266 0.66 23.67 8.85
CA ILE A 266 1.90 23.08 8.34
C ILE A 266 1.66 22.52 6.95
N PHE A 267 2.62 22.73 6.07
CA PHE A 267 2.64 22.22 4.71
C PHE A 267 3.93 21.46 4.49
N LEU A 268 3.82 20.31 3.84
CA LEU A 268 4.94 19.57 3.27
C LEU A 268 4.78 19.66 1.76
N ILE A 269 5.80 20.19 1.08
CA ILE A 269 5.72 20.59 -0.33
C ILE A 269 6.87 19.95 -1.08
N VAL A 270 6.58 19.16 -2.11
CA VAL A 270 7.57 18.66 -3.06
C VAL A 270 7.39 19.37 -4.38
N SER A 271 8.41 20.11 -4.82
CA SER A 271 8.38 20.88 -6.07
C SER A 271 9.60 20.57 -6.93
N ARG A 272 9.50 20.80 -8.25
CA ARG A 272 10.63 20.58 -9.17
C ARG A 272 11.83 21.45 -8.83
N ALA A 273 11.59 22.69 -8.43
CA ALA A 273 12.64 23.66 -8.17
C ALA A 273 13.36 23.40 -6.85
N LYS A 274 12.63 23.00 -5.80
CA LYS A 274 13.17 22.96 -4.42
C LYS A 274 13.25 21.56 -3.81
N GLY A 275 12.75 20.52 -4.47
CA GLY A 275 12.56 19.21 -3.84
C GLY A 275 11.54 19.27 -2.71
N LEU A 276 11.68 18.40 -1.70
CA LEU A 276 10.88 18.46 -0.48
C LEU A 276 11.28 19.67 0.38
N THR A 277 10.29 20.45 0.77
CA THR A 277 10.37 21.60 1.66
C THR A 277 9.21 21.54 2.65
N MET A 278 9.31 22.32 3.72
CA MET A 278 8.20 22.50 4.66
C MET A 278 7.84 23.99 4.71
N MET A 279 6.59 24.29 4.96
CA MET A 279 6.14 25.66 5.22
C MET A 279 5.25 25.66 6.45
N LEU A 280 5.56 26.55 7.38
CA LEU A 280 4.75 26.88 8.51
C LEU A 280 4.00 28.17 8.22
N LYS A 281 2.70 28.19 8.44
CA LYS A 281 1.86 29.38 8.31
C LYS A 281 1.17 29.67 9.63
N ASP A 282 1.31 30.88 10.14
CA ASP A 282 0.72 31.27 11.41
C ASP A 282 0.26 32.73 11.37
N SER A 283 -1.04 32.96 11.58
CA SER A 283 -1.64 34.29 11.52
C SER A 283 -1.13 35.25 12.59
N LYS A 284 -0.41 34.78 13.62
CA LYS A 284 0.28 35.63 14.61
C LYS A 284 1.59 36.20 14.06
N LEU A 285 2.17 35.59 13.04
CA LEU A 285 3.39 36.08 12.40
C LEU A 285 3.09 37.32 11.55
N ASN A 286 4.00 38.29 11.65
CA ASN A 286 4.02 39.48 10.81
C ASN A 286 5.49 39.88 10.64
N ARG A 287 6.15 39.28 9.65
CA ARG A 287 7.59 39.47 9.41
C ARG A 287 7.87 39.92 7.98
N PRO A 288 8.96 40.67 7.74
CA PRO A 288 9.39 41.01 6.39
C PRO A 288 9.80 39.75 5.62
N GLU A 289 9.29 39.61 4.39
CA GLU A 289 9.67 38.53 3.47
C GLU A 289 11.18 38.53 3.18
N GLY A 290 11.74 37.34 2.98
CA GLY A 290 13.15 37.12 2.68
C GLY A 290 14.08 37.14 3.89
N GLN A 291 13.56 37.43 5.09
CA GLN A 291 14.37 37.39 6.31
C GLN A 291 14.78 35.95 6.67
N ALA A 292 16.08 35.70 6.79
CA ALA A 292 16.58 34.42 7.31
C ALA A 292 16.19 34.22 8.78
N ILE A 293 15.83 32.99 9.14
CA ILE A 293 15.42 32.60 10.49
C ILE A 293 16.37 31.52 11.00
N GLU A 294 16.92 31.75 12.20
CA GLU A 294 17.61 30.70 12.94
C GLU A 294 16.58 29.84 13.67
N ALA A 295 16.42 28.59 13.22
CA ALA A 295 15.46 27.64 13.74
C ALA A 295 16.10 26.29 14.05
N THR A 296 15.47 25.54 14.96
CA THR A 296 15.73 24.13 15.21
C THR A 296 14.52 23.31 14.80
N LEU A 297 14.78 22.11 14.27
CA LEU A 297 13.78 21.14 13.89
C LEU A 297 14.07 19.81 14.59
N ARG A 298 13.04 19.21 15.19
CA ARG A 298 13.09 17.86 15.76
C ARG A 298 11.99 17.02 15.15
N ILE A 299 12.30 15.74 14.95
CA ILE A 299 11.40 14.75 14.37
C ILE A 299 11.35 13.57 15.35
N GLY A 300 10.18 13.37 15.95
CA GLY A 300 10.07 12.67 17.23
C GLY A 300 10.99 13.32 18.26
N ASN A 301 11.93 12.53 18.79
CA ASN A 301 12.93 13.03 19.73
C ASN A 301 14.28 13.39 19.09
N VAL A 302 14.45 13.19 17.78
CA VAL A 302 15.72 13.29 17.07
C VAL A 302 15.87 14.69 16.43
N PRO A 303 16.97 15.42 16.67
CA PRO A 303 17.27 16.66 15.95
C PRO A 303 17.50 16.43 14.45
N PHE A 304 16.99 17.35 13.63
CA PHE A 304 17.29 17.41 12.19
C PHE A 304 18.00 18.74 11.89
N GLU A 305 19.31 18.67 11.61
CA GLU A 305 20.17 19.88 11.55
C GLU A 305 20.40 20.38 10.12
N ALA A 306 20.23 19.52 9.12
CA ALA A 306 20.58 19.83 7.72
C ALA A 306 19.47 20.61 7.00
N PHE A 307 19.18 21.84 7.43
CA PHE A 307 18.19 22.71 6.78
C PHE A 307 18.50 24.21 6.98
N SER A 308 17.87 25.06 6.18
CA SER A 308 17.77 26.50 6.42
C SER A 308 16.30 26.92 6.57
N ALA A 309 16.05 28.06 7.21
CA ALA A 309 14.72 28.63 7.32
C ALA A 309 14.72 30.12 6.96
N GLN A 310 13.64 30.58 6.34
CA GLN A 310 13.44 31.99 6.00
C GLN A 310 11.95 32.32 5.92
N VAL A 311 11.64 33.61 6.05
CA VAL A 311 10.28 34.14 5.87
C VAL A 311 9.95 34.14 4.37
N GLU A 312 8.93 33.40 3.96
CA GLU A 312 8.45 33.36 2.56
C GLU A 312 7.25 34.30 2.33
N GLY A 313 6.64 34.80 3.40
CA GLY A 313 5.50 35.71 3.37
C GLY A 313 5.25 36.28 4.76
N PRO A 314 4.36 37.28 4.91
CA PRO A 314 4.16 37.98 6.18
C PRO A 314 3.78 37.05 7.34
N ASP A 315 3.07 35.96 7.02
CA ASP A 315 2.63 34.93 7.96
C ASP A 315 3.25 33.54 7.71
N GLU A 316 4.34 33.45 6.94
CA GLU A 316 4.89 32.20 6.41
C GLU A 316 6.40 32.04 6.65
N ILE A 317 6.78 30.85 7.13
CA ILE A 317 8.17 30.44 7.31
C ILE A 317 8.41 29.20 6.46
N GLY A 318 9.29 29.32 5.48
CA GLY A 318 9.80 28.19 4.71
C GLY A 318 10.97 27.51 5.42
N LEU A 319 10.97 26.18 5.41
CA LEU A 319 12.09 25.34 5.83
C LEU A 319 12.60 24.55 4.62
N PHE A 320 13.88 24.67 4.34
CA PHE A 320 14.55 24.16 3.15
C PHE A 320 15.61 23.15 3.58
N PRO A 321 15.31 21.83 3.56
CA PRO A 321 16.29 20.82 3.89
C PRO A 321 17.39 20.76 2.83
N GLN A 322 18.62 20.54 3.26
CA GLN A 322 19.73 20.23 2.35
C GLN A 322 19.51 18.88 1.65
N HIS A 323 18.85 17.95 2.34
CA HIS A 323 18.54 16.60 1.85
C HIS A 323 17.06 16.26 2.08
N GLY A 324 16.22 16.55 1.08
CA GLY A 324 14.77 16.27 1.16
C GLY A 324 14.44 14.79 1.39
N ALA A 325 15.24 13.85 0.86
CA ALA A 325 15.02 12.42 1.10
C ALA A 325 15.25 12.01 2.57
N ALA A 326 16.31 12.54 3.19
CA ALA A 326 16.62 12.30 4.60
C ALA A 326 15.54 12.91 5.52
N LEU A 327 15.04 14.10 5.17
CA LEU A 327 13.91 14.69 5.88
C LEU A 327 12.67 13.81 5.78
N ALA A 328 12.34 13.30 4.57
CA ALA A 328 11.19 12.44 4.36
C ALA A 328 11.26 11.15 5.20
N GLU A 329 12.42 10.49 5.22
CA GLU A 329 12.66 9.29 6.03
C GLU A 329 12.56 9.57 7.53
N ALA A 330 13.11 10.69 7.99
CA ALA A 330 13.00 11.07 9.39
C ALA A 330 11.53 11.30 9.79
N ILE A 331 10.72 11.95 8.95
CA ILE A 331 9.30 12.17 9.21
C ILE A 331 8.49 10.87 9.20
N GLU A 332 8.84 9.88 8.39
CA GLU A 332 8.15 8.58 8.41
C GLU A 332 8.41 7.79 9.70
N THR A 333 9.61 7.93 10.26
CA THR A 333 9.99 7.25 11.49
C THR A 333 9.56 8.01 12.75
N GLY A 334 9.33 9.32 12.65
CA GLY A 334 8.89 10.18 13.76
C GLY A 334 7.47 10.71 13.60
N SER A 335 6.60 10.43 14.57
CA SER A 335 5.18 10.85 14.55
C SER A 335 4.92 12.33 14.85
N VAL A 336 5.92 13.07 15.32
CA VAL A 336 5.78 14.48 15.74
C VAL A 336 6.90 15.34 15.15
N LEU A 337 6.54 16.47 14.54
CA LEU A 337 7.46 17.52 14.11
C LEU A 337 7.43 18.65 15.12
N ALA A 338 8.59 19.01 15.68
CA ALA A 338 8.71 20.14 16.59
C ALA A 338 9.69 21.18 16.03
N MET A 339 9.24 22.43 15.89
CA MET A 339 10.03 23.55 15.40
C MET A 339 10.10 24.65 16.45
N LYS A 340 11.30 25.20 16.64
CA LYS A 340 11.52 26.40 17.44
C LYS A 340 12.39 27.39 16.66
N ALA A 341 12.00 28.65 16.60
CA ALA A 341 12.81 29.70 16.01
C ALA A 341 13.25 30.69 17.10
N LYS A 342 14.51 31.13 17.09
CA LYS A 342 15.03 32.00 18.18
C LYS A 342 14.30 33.33 18.28
N THR A 343 13.83 33.85 17.16
CA THR A 343 13.16 35.16 17.04
C THR A 343 11.63 35.07 17.12
N ILE A 344 11.10 33.88 17.44
CA ILE A 344 9.67 33.61 17.55
C ILE A 344 9.43 32.96 18.91
N GLU A 345 8.49 33.51 19.67
CA GLU A 345 8.22 33.06 21.04
C GLU A 345 7.60 31.66 21.08
N ASP A 346 6.76 31.32 20.09
CA ASP A 346 6.04 30.06 20.05
C ASP A 346 6.94 28.88 19.66
N ASN A 347 6.68 27.74 20.31
CA ASN A 347 7.16 26.43 19.85
C ASN A 347 6.02 25.77 19.07
N TYR A 348 6.33 25.25 17.89
CA TYR A 348 5.34 24.60 17.04
C TYR A 348 5.51 23.10 17.09
N GLU A 349 4.41 22.38 17.38
CA GLU A 349 4.39 20.93 17.38
C GLU A 349 3.24 20.41 16.50
N PHE A 350 3.55 19.48 15.60
CA PHE A 350 2.61 18.92 14.65
C PHE A 350 2.69 17.40 14.63
N SER A 351 1.57 16.72 14.82
CA SER A 351 1.50 15.29 14.59
C SER A 351 1.39 14.98 13.09
N VAL A 352 2.31 14.16 12.61
CA VAL A 352 2.32 13.64 11.24
C VAL A 352 1.73 12.24 11.26
N GLN A 353 0.66 12.04 10.51
CA GLN A 353 0.04 10.72 10.42
C GLN A 353 0.84 9.83 9.45
N PRO A 354 0.84 8.49 9.69
CA PRO A 354 1.30 7.53 8.70
C PRO A 354 0.66 7.78 7.33
N GLY A 355 1.43 7.59 6.26
CA GLY A 355 0.99 7.82 4.89
C GLY A 355 1.18 9.24 4.34
N VAL A 356 1.43 10.27 5.17
CA VAL A 356 1.64 11.66 4.71
C VAL A 356 2.84 11.76 3.76
N ILE A 357 3.97 11.19 4.16
CA ILE A 357 5.17 11.15 3.33
C ILE A 357 4.97 10.19 2.15
N GLY A 358 4.39 9.01 2.38
CA GLY A 358 4.06 8.07 1.30
C GLY A 358 3.25 8.71 0.18
N TRP A 359 2.26 9.54 0.53
CA TRP A 359 1.48 10.32 -0.42
C TRP A 359 2.34 11.31 -1.21
N LEU A 360 3.21 12.07 -0.55
CA LEU A 360 4.10 13.03 -1.20
C LEU A 360 5.05 12.32 -2.17
N ARG A 361 5.64 11.20 -1.74
CA ARG A 361 6.52 10.39 -2.60
C ARG A 361 5.78 9.91 -3.84
N ALA A 362 4.57 9.37 -3.66
CA ALA A 362 3.75 8.92 -4.77
C ALA A 362 3.36 10.08 -5.71
N CYS A 363 3.09 11.28 -5.17
CA CYS A 363 2.79 12.46 -5.98
C CYS A 363 3.98 12.91 -6.82
N ALA A 364 5.13 13.06 -6.16
CA ALA A 364 6.37 13.50 -6.77
C ALA A 364 6.80 12.53 -7.87
N ARG A 365 6.75 11.21 -7.59
CA ARG A 365 7.07 10.15 -8.55
C ARG A 365 6.20 10.23 -9.81
N ARG A 366 4.87 10.36 -9.69
CA ARG A 366 3.97 10.44 -10.85
C ARG A 366 4.22 11.66 -11.73
N ASN A 367 4.77 12.73 -11.17
CA ASN A 367 4.98 14.00 -11.86
C ASN A 367 6.45 14.29 -12.19
N ALA A 368 7.32 13.27 -12.08
CA ALA A 368 8.77 13.37 -12.30
C ALA A 368 9.42 14.49 -11.48
N ILE A 369 8.99 14.64 -10.23
CA ILE A 369 9.54 15.59 -9.26
C ILE A 369 10.48 14.82 -8.32
N ALA A 370 11.72 15.27 -8.21
CA ALA A 370 12.65 14.70 -7.25
C ALA A 370 12.29 15.16 -5.82
N ILE A 371 12.43 14.25 -4.84
CA ILE A 371 12.26 14.58 -3.41
C ILE A 371 13.51 15.26 -2.87
N GLY A 372 14.69 14.84 -3.31
CA GLY A 372 15.91 15.61 -3.11
C GLY A 372 15.87 16.88 -3.94
N PRO A 373 16.68 17.90 -3.59
CA PRO A 373 16.88 19.03 -4.49
C PRO A 373 17.31 18.47 -5.86
N ALA A 374 16.68 18.95 -6.93
CA ALA A 374 17.23 18.74 -8.26
C ALA A 374 18.66 19.30 -8.23
N GLY A 375 19.65 18.52 -8.68
CA GLY A 375 21.04 18.92 -8.66
C GLY A 375 21.20 20.37 -9.14
N ARG A 376 22.06 21.12 -8.44
CA ARG A 376 22.45 22.47 -8.85
C ARG A 376 22.93 22.50 -10.29
#